data_AF-A0A6B3NGF4-F1
#
_entry.id   AF-A0A6B3NGF4-F1
#
_cell.length_a   1.000
_cell.length_b   1.000
_cell.length_c   1.000
_cell.angle_alpha   90.00
_cell.angle_beta   90.00
_cell.angle_gamma   90.00
#
_symmetry.space_group_name_H-M   'P 1'
#
loop_
_entity.id
_entity.type
_entity.pdbx_description
1 polymer ?
#
loop_
_entity_poly.entity_id
_entity_poly.type
_entity_poly.pdbx_seq_one_letter_code
_entity_poly.pdbx_strand_id
1 'polypeptide(L)'
;MNTPFIVSAQYLNKCIDDPQIVIIDCRFALAEPELGCQQYQISHIPGAHYLDLNKDLSGSLEQHGGRHPLPNPEQLAAKLAAIGVNFQQTLVVAYDDSRLAFAGRLCCLPC
;
A
#
# COMPACT_ATOMS: atom_id res chain seq x y z
N MET A 1 -9.93 9.97 -14.71
CA MET A 1 -9.78 11.20 -13.89
C MET A 1 -8.41 11.13 -13.27
N ASN A 2 -7.57 12.14 -13.50
CA ASN A 2 -6.30 12.26 -12.80
C ASN A 2 -6.42 13.50 -11.91
N THR A 3 -6.33 13.29 -10.59
CA THR A 3 -6.25 14.36 -9.59
C THR A 3 -4.88 14.26 -8.90
N PRO A 4 -4.50 15.22 -8.04
CA PRO A 4 -3.25 15.11 -7.29
C PRO A 4 -3.14 13.84 -6.43
N PHE A 5 -4.27 13.21 -6.10
CA PHE A 5 -4.35 12.08 -5.16
C PHE A 5 -4.85 10.77 -5.79
N ILE A 6 -5.36 10.81 -7.03
CA ILE A 6 -5.91 9.63 -7.71
C ILE A 6 -5.38 9.60 -9.13
N VAL A 7 -4.79 8.46 -9.51
CA VAL A 7 -4.33 8.18 -10.86
C VAL A 7 -5.26 7.18 -11.56
N SER A 8 -5.38 7.28 -12.88
CA SER A 8 -6.11 6.30 -13.68
C SER A 8 -5.22 5.11 -14.04
N ALA A 9 -5.83 3.93 -14.25
CA ALA A 9 -5.11 2.75 -14.74
C ALA A 9 -4.43 3.00 -16.09
N GLN A 10 -5.04 3.80 -16.97
CA GLN A 10 -4.45 4.18 -18.25
C GLN A 10 -3.20 5.06 -18.09
N TYR A 11 -3.16 5.90 -17.07
CA TYR A 11 -1.96 6.67 -16.76
C TYR A 11 -0.86 5.75 -16.23
N LEU A 12 -1.16 4.94 -15.21
CA LEU A 12 -0.19 4.03 -14.61
C LEU A 12 0.41 3.07 -15.64
N ASN A 13 -0.40 2.53 -16.54
CA ASN A 13 0.07 1.63 -17.59
C ASN A 13 1.04 2.30 -18.59
N LYS A 14 0.99 3.63 -18.75
CA LYS A 14 1.93 4.36 -19.64
C LYS A 14 3.29 4.60 -18.99
N CYS A 15 3.36 4.61 -17.67
CA CYS A 15 4.57 4.86 -16.89
C CYS A 15 4.94 3.66 -16.01
N ILE A 16 4.46 2.46 -16.34
CA ILE A 16 4.65 1.26 -15.51
C ILE A 16 6.13 0.87 -15.35
N ASP A 17 6.95 1.22 -16.35
CA ASP A 17 8.40 0.98 -16.35
C ASP A 17 9.21 2.18 -15.81
N ASP A 18 8.54 3.24 -15.32
CA ASP A 18 9.22 4.40 -14.73
C ASP A 18 9.84 4.00 -13.36
N PRO A 19 11.17 4.07 -13.20
CA PRO A 19 11.83 3.69 -11.95
C PRO A 19 11.49 4.62 -10.78
N GLN A 20 10.86 5.77 -11.02
CA GLN A 20 10.39 6.68 -9.98
C GLN A 20 8.96 6.36 -9.51
N ILE A 21 8.34 5.28 -9.99
CA ILE A 21 7.02 4.84 -9.55
C ILE A 21 7.13 3.54 -8.77
N VAL A 22 6.59 3.55 -7.55
CA VAL A 22 6.43 2.35 -6.72
C VAL A 22 4.95 2.05 -6.59
N ILE A 23 4.55 0.86 -7.02
CA ILE A 23 3.17 0.39 -6.97
C ILE A 23 3.01 -0.48 -5.73
N ILE A 24 1.98 -0.23 -4.93
CA ILE A 24 1.72 -0.98 -3.70
C ILE A 24 0.33 -1.59 -3.76
N ASP A 25 0.27 -2.91 -3.65
CA ASP A 25 -0.95 -3.69 -3.51
C ASP A 25 -1.33 -3.77 -2.02
N CYS A 26 -2.45 -3.15 -1.67
CA CYS A 26 -3.01 -3.15 -0.32
C CYS A 26 -4.27 -4.03 -0.22
N ARG A 27 -4.52 -4.96 -1.16
CA ARG A 27 -5.68 -5.86 -1.08
C ARG A 27 -5.67 -6.64 0.23
N PHE A 28 -6.85 -6.69 0.88
CA PHE A 28 -7.02 -7.34 2.16
C PHE A 28 -8.49 -7.73 2.37
N ALA A 29 -8.75 -8.80 3.13
CA ALA A 29 -10.10 -9.17 3.53
C ALA A 29 -10.17 -9.34 5.04
N LEU A 30 -11.02 -8.54 5.71
CA LEU A 30 -11.16 -8.58 7.18
C LEU A 30 -11.58 -9.94 7.72
N ALA A 31 -12.37 -10.70 6.94
CA ALA A 31 -12.82 -12.03 7.30
C ALA A 31 -11.78 -13.13 7.01
N GLU A 32 -10.81 -12.86 6.12
CA GLU A 32 -9.80 -13.83 5.68
C GLU A 32 -8.47 -13.10 5.42
N PRO A 33 -7.67 -12.85 6.48
CA PRO A 33 -6.47 -12.01 6.39
C PRO A 33 -5.42 -12.47 5.37
N GLU A 34 -5.39 -13.76 5.03
CA GLU A 34 -4.42 -14.31 4.08
C GLU A 34 -4.87 -14.15 2.60
N LEU A 35 -6.14 -13.81 2.36
CA LEU A 35 -6.71 -13.74 1.00
C LEU A 35 -5.97 -12.72 0.12
N GLY A 36 -5.61 -11.56 0.67
CA GLY A 36 -4.90 -10.52 -0.07
C GLY A 36 -3.53 -10.99 -0.58
N CYS A 37 -2.75 -11.66 0.27
CA CYS A 37 -1.46 -12.23 -0.09
C CYS A 37 -1.60 -13.33 -1.16
N GLN A 38 -2.60 -14.22 -1.00
CA GLN A 38 -2.89 -15.27 -1.99
C GLN A 38 -3.27 -14.68 -3.35
N GLN A 39 -4.15 -13.66 -3.37
CA GLN A 39 -4.55 -12.97 -4.58
C GLN A 39 -3.37 -12.26 -5.25
N TYR A 40 -2.51 -11.61 -4.48
CA TYR A 40 -1.26 -11.03 -4.98
C TYR A 40 -0.39 -12.09 -5.63
N GLN A 41 -0.17 -13.25 -5.00
CA GLN A 41 0.63 -14.34 -5.57
C GLN A 41 0.04 -14.91 -6.87
N ILE A 42 -1.29 -14.95 -7.00
CA ILE A 42 -1.98 -15.41 -8.22
C ILE A 42 -1.82 -14.39 -9.35
N SER A 43 -2.08 -13.11 -9.08
CA SER A 43 -1.95 -12.03 -10.06
C SER A 43 -1.97 -10.66 -9.39
N HIS A 44 -1.06 -9.79 -9.82
CA HIS A 44 -0.94 -8.41 -9.40
C HIS A 44 -0.41 -7.56 -10.56
N ILE A 45 -0.46 -6.24 -10.41
CA ILE A 45 0.17 -5.32 -11.36
C ILE A 45 1.68 -5.61 -11.38
N PRO A 46 2.32 -5.79 -12.56
CA PRO A 46 3.76 -6.05 -12.65
C PRO A 46 4.59 -5.03 -11.85
N GLY A 47 5.55 -5.52 -11.07
CA GLY A 47 6.42 -4.69 -10.23
C GLY A 47 5.77 -4.15 -8.94
N ALA A 48 4.49 -4.45 -8.67
CA ALA A 48 3.87 -4.04 -7.42
C ALA A 48 4.47 -4.78 -6.22
N HIS A 49 4.50 -4.10 -5.07
CA HIS A 49 4.85 -4.69 -3.78
C HIS A 49 3.60 -4.89 -2.93
N TYR A 50 3.48 -6.04 -2.28
CA TYR A 50 2.38 -6.30 -1.35
C TYR A 50 2.67 -5.73 0.05
N LEU A 51 1.74 -4.96 0.62
CA LEU A 51 1.75 -4.59 2.04
C LEU A 51 0.47 -5.06 2.74
N ASP A 52 0.65 -5.87 3.78
CA ASP A 52 -0.43 -6.48 4.55
C ASP A 52 -0.99 -5.48 5.59
N LEU A 53 -2.32 -5.40 5.69
CA LEU A 53 -2.98 -4.46 6.62
C LEU A 53 -2.55 -4.67 8.07
N ASN A 54 -2.44 -5.92 8.50
CA ASN A 54 -2.15 -6.29 9.89
C ASN A 54 -0.65 -6.28 10.17
N LYS A 55 0.17 -6.70 9.22
CA LYS A 55 1.61 -6.90 9.43
C LYS A 55 2.43 -5.64 9.13
N ASP A 56 2.00 -4.84 8.16
CA ASP A 56 2.79 -3.72 7.63
C ASP A 56 2.12 -2.36 7.88
N LEU A 57 0.80 -2.28 7.73
CA LEU A 57 0.06 -1.01 7.79
C LEU A 57 -0.56 -0.73 9.16
N SER A 58 -0.30 -1.59 10.14
CA SER A 58 -0.83 -1.50 11.51
C SER A 58 0.21 -1.83 12.56
N GLY A 59 0.08 -1.21 13.73
CA GLY A 59 0.85 -1.55 14.92
C GLY A 59 0.25 -2.74 15.67
N SER A 60 0.95 -3.18 16.71
CA SER A 60 0.44 -4.20 17.63
C SER A 60 -0.83 -3.71 18.33
N LEU A 61 -1.76 -4.63 18.59
CA LEU A 61 -2.96 -4.33 19.37
C LEU A 61 -2.57 -3.93 20.80
N GLU A 62 -3.13 -2.83 21.27
CA GLU A 62 -3.03 -2.38 22.66
C GLU A 62 -4.41 -2.36 23.32
N GLN A 63 -4.45 -2.04 24.62
CA GLN A 63 -5.71 -1.88 25.37
C GLN A 63 -6.62 -0.79 24.75
N HIS A 64 -6.03 0.19 24.07
CA HIS A 64 -6.69 1.30 23.39
C HIS A 64 -6.19 1.41 21.93
N GLY A 65 -6.87 2.19 21.07
CA GLY A 65 -6.40 2.45 19.69
C GLY A 65 -7.09 1.66 18.56
N GLY A 66 -8.10 0.85 18.87
CA GLY A 66 -8.92 0.15 17.87
C GLY A 66 -8.25 -1.12 17.32
N ARG A 67 -8.86 -1.71 16.28
CA ARG A 67 -8.43 -3.01 15.71
C ARG A 67 -7.24 -2.94 14.75
N HIS A 68 -6.84 -1.73 14.35
CA HIS A 68 -5.69 -1.49 13.47
C HIS A 68 -4.96 -0.21 13.94
N PRO A 69 -4.24 -0.24 15.06
CA PRO A 69 -3.48 0.90 15.56
C PRO A 69 -2.47 1.40 14.53
N LEU A 70 -1.99 2.64 14.66
CA LEU A 70 -0.95 3.16 13.76
C LEU A 70 0.33 2.30 13.90
N PRO A 71 1.03 2.00 12.79
CA PRO A 71 2.31 1.31 12.85
C PRO A 71 3.39 2.21 13.46
N ASN A 72 4.49 1.60 13.90
CA ASN A 72 5.69 2.36 14.25
C ASN A 72 6.22 3.09 13.00
N PRO A 73 6.40 4.43 13.02
CA PRO A 73 6.81 5.20 11.85
C PRO A 73 8.17 4.77 11.29
N GLU A 74 9.14 4.45 12.15
CA GLU A 74 10.48 4.05 11.72
C GLU A 74 10.47 2.71 10.97
N GLN A 75 9.67 1.75 11.45
CA GLN A 75 9.48 0.45 10.79
C GLN A 75 8.78 0.62 9.44
N LEU A 76 7.74 1.46 9.37
CA LEU A 76 7.04 1.76 8.11
C LEU A 76 8.00 2.44 7.11
N ALA A 77 8.74 3.46 7.55
CA ALA A 77 9.71 4.16 6.71
C ALA A 77 10.80 3.22 6.18
N ALA A 78 11.34 2.33 7.03
CA ALA A 78 12.32 1.33 6.61
C ALA A 78 11.75 0.34 5.59
N LYS A 79 10.49 -0.10 5.78
CA LYS A 79 9.80 -0.98 4.83
C LYS A 79 9.61 -0.30 3.47
N LEU A 80 9.14 0.95 3.46
CA LEU A 80 8.96 1.75 2.25
C LEU A 80 10.29 1.99 1.53
N ALA A 81 11.35 2.34 2.26
CA ALA A 81 12.69 2.51 1.71
C ALA A 81 13.23 1.20 1.08
N ALA A 82 12.98 0.05 1.72
CA ALA A 82 13.42 -1.26 1.22
C ALA A 82 12.76 -1.65 -0.12
N ILE A 83 11.59 -1.09 -0.43
CA ILE A 83 10.88 -1.28 -1.72
C ILE A 83 11.12 -0.12 -2.70
N GLY A 84 12.13 0.73 -2.44
CA GLY A 84 12.56 1.77 -3.38
C GLY A 84 11.83 3.12 -3.24
N VAL A 85 11.04 3.33 -2.18
CA VAL A 85 10.43 4.63 -1.92
C VAL A 85 11.47 5.61 -1.39
N ASN A 86 11.65 6.71 -2.11
CA ASN A 86 12.47 7.83 -1.71
C ASN A 86 11.62 9.10 -1.59
N PHE A 87 11.72 9.78 -0.46
CA PHE A 87 10.94 10.96 -0.15
C PHE A 87 11.14 12.06 -1.22
N GLN A 88 10.04 12.63 -1.70
CA GLN A 88 9.97 13.64 -2.78
C GLN A 88 10.46 13.20 -4.17
N GLN A 89 11.00 11.98 -4.33
CA GLN A 89 11.49 11.48 -5.62
C GLN A 89 10.57 10.41 -6.20
N THR A 90 9.98 9.57 -5.36
CA THR A 90 9.15 8.45 -5.78
C THR A 90 7.67 8.81 -5.71
N LEU A 91 6.94 8.54 -6.79
CA LEU A 91 5.47 8.51 -6.78
C LEU A 91 5.01 7.14 -6.28
N VAL A 92 4.36 7.12 -5.12
CA VAL A 92 3.74 5.91 -4.58
C VAL A 92 2.30 5.80 -5.10
N VAL A 93 1.98 4.68 -5.75
CA VAL A 93 0.64 4.38 -6.23
C VAL A 93 0.09 3.16 -5.49
N ALA A 94 -0.80 3.41 -4.53
CA ALA A 94 -1.49 2.36 -3.78
C ALA A 94 -2.80 1.95 -4.47
N TYR A 95 -3.11 0.65 -4.48
CA TYR A 95 -4.40 0.15 -4.96
C TYR A 95 -4.98 -0.93 -4.03
N ASP A 96 -6.30 -1.08 -4.08
CA ASP A 96 -7.05 -2.17 -3.45
C ASP A 96 -8.25 -2.56 -4.30
N ASP A 97 -8.98 -3.60 -3.88
CA ASP A 97 -10.24 -4.06 -4.46
C ASP A 97 -11.45 -3.76 -3.56
N SER A 98 -11.27 -2.84 -2.60
CA SER A 98 -12.16 -2.64 -1.45
C SER A 98 -12.59 -1.18 -1.30
N ARG A 99 -12.79 -0.48 -2.44
CA ARG A 99 -13.26 0.93 -2.50
C ARG A 99 -12.37 1.88 -1.69
N LEU A 100 -11.05 1.77 -1.85
CA LEU A 100 -10.03 2.58 -1.18
C LEU A 100 -9.94 2.40 0.35
N ALA A 101 -10.54 1.33 0.89
CA ALA A 101 -10.49 1.06 2.33
C ALA A 101 -9.06 0.82 2.84
N PHE A 102 -8.20 0.17 2.04
CA PHE A 102 -6.86 -0.26 2.46
C PHE A 102 -5.76 0.51 1.74
N ALA A 103 -5.97 0.89 0.48
CA ALA A 103 -5.12 1.86 -0.20
C ALA A 103 -5.17 3.22 0.53
N GLY A 104 -6.36 3.66 0.94
CA GLY A 104 -6.54 4.87 1.73
C GLY A 104 -5.86 4.79 3.10
N ARG A 105 -5.83 3.60 3.71
CA ARG A 105 -5.11 3.38 4.98
C ARG A 105 -3.63 3.73 4.82
N LEU A 106 -2.95 3.21 3.81
CA LEU A 106 -1.55 3.54 3.54
C LEU A 106 -1.37 5.05 3.29
N CYS A 107 -2.20 5.67 2.45
CA CYS A 107 -2.10 7.09 2.10
C CYS A 107 -2.27 8.05 3.29
N CYS A 108 -2.90 7.61 4.38
CA CYS A 108 -3.08 8.41 5.59
C CYS A 108 -1.99 8.20 6.65
N LEU A 109 -1.04 7.30 6.43
CA LEU A 109 0.03 7.05 7.40
C LEU A 109 1.09 8.15 7.35
N PRO A 110 1.62 8.58 8.50
CA PRO A 110 2.77 9.47 8.53
C PRO A 110 3.98 8.76 7.92
N CYS A 111 4.71 9.46 7.06
CA CYS A 111 5.97 9.04 6.47
C CYS A 111 7.04 10.06 6.84
#